data_AF-F9ECU9-F1
#
_entry.id   AF-F9ECU9-F1
#
_cell.length_a   1.000
_cell.length_b   1.000
_cell.length_c   1.000
_cell.angle_alpha   90.00
_cell.angle_beta   90.00
_cell.angle_gamma   90.00
#
_symmetry.space_group_name_H-M   'P 1'
#
loop_
_entity.id
_entity.type
_entity.pdbx_description
1 polymer ?
#
loop_
_entity_poly.entity_id
_entity_poly.type
_entity_poly.pdbx_seq_one_letter_code
_entity_poly.pdbx_strand_id
1 'polypeptide(L)'
;MVVVVLVVAVGVGVYEYKASTRKNETEKDTSPLRSLMLTRQDIPDATDITWYDTSGSQSNCPQADSIVHITTSWVPETHLTVERIETGSASVTEALVLNINEPSPGDRVRRLRDAVAECEGTTDTVYLWPDQPTPAPGQDTIVTITSLDPAGLPDGAFGFHQTATAQVETGPATTAIDTVYAPVMHDDQRGIIMVRTAVPDDGTPAPDITDLLTTALHRADATLDLTQLTPRPSASTTSPTP
;
A
#
# COMPACT_ATOMS: atom_id res chain seq x y z
N MET A 1 -47.16 25.84 24.76
CA MET A 1 -46.34 24.65 24.43
C MET A 1 -45.75 24.87 23.06
N VAL A 2 -44.43 25.08 22.97
CA VAL A 2 -43.70 25.23 21.71
C VAL A 2 -42.85 23.98 21.57
N VAL A 3 -43.11 23.19 20.54
CA VAL A 3 -42.31 22.00 20.21
C VAL A 3 -41.12 22.48 19.40
N VAL A 4 -39.93 22.40 20.00
CA VAL A 4 -38.66 22.64 19.31
C VAL A 4 -38.25 21.34 18.65
N VAL A 5 -38.35 21.28 17.32
CA VAL A 5 -37.82 20.18 16.52
C VAL A 5 -36.33 20.44 16.32
N LEU A 6 -35.49 19.70 17.04
CA LEU A 6 -34.05 19.65 16.79
C LEU A 6 -33.80 18.83 15.53
N VAL A 7 -33.43 19.51 14.45
CA VAL A 7 -32.88 18.88 13.25
C VAL A 7 -31.39 18.67 13.51
N VAL A 8 -31.01 17.42 13.81
CA VAL A 8 -29.61 17.01 13.91
C VAL A 8 -29.11 16.73 12.50
N ALA A 9 -28.37 17.67 11.94
CA ALA A 9 -27.63 17.44 10.70
C ALA A 9 -26.41 16.57 11.01
N VAL A 10 -26.46 15.30 10.59
CA VAL A 10 -25.29 14.41 10.62
C VAL A 10 -24.45 14.75 9.40
N GLY A 11 -23.40 15.54 9.61
CA GLY A 11 -22.40 15.80 8.58
C GLY A 11 -21.58 14.54 8.34
N VAL A 12 -21.80 13.87 7.20
CA VAL A 12 -20.88 12.86 6.69
C VAL A 12 -19.67 13.63 6.16
N GLY A 13 -18.60 13.67 6.96
CA GLY A 13 -17.33 14.28 6.56
C GLY A 13 -16.68 13.45 5.46
N VAL A 14 -16.81 13.91 4.22
CA VAL A 14 -15.91 13.50 3.14
C VAL A 14 -14.55 14.12 3.47
N TYR A 15 -13.59 13.31 3.92
CA TYR A 15 -12.22 13.76 4.04
C TYR A 15 -11.67 13.94 2.62
N GLU A 16 -11.49 15.19 2.20
CA GLU A 16 -10.75 15.51 0.97
C GLU A 16 -9.31 15.01 1.12
N TYR A 17 -8.93 14.03 0.29
CA TYR A 17 -7.53 13.68 0.07
C TYR A 17 -6.80 14.93 -0.43
N LYS A 18 -5.88 15.47 0.38
CA LYS A 18 -4.91 16.45 -0.11
C LYS A 18 -3.88 15.73 -0.98
N ALA A 19 -4.22 15.48 -2.24
CA ALA A 19 -3.23 15.20 -3.27
C ALA A 19 -2.50 16.51 -3.59
N SER A 20 -1.18 16.55 -3.42
CA SER A 20 -0.37 17.72 -3.80
C SER A 20 -0.14 17.68 -5.32
N THR A 21 -1.02 18.30 -6.09
CA THR A 21 -0.82 18.51 -7.54
C THR A 21 0.05 19.75 -7.84
N ARG A 22 0.95 20.12 -6.92
CA ARG A 22 1.64 21.42 -6.97
C ARG A 22 2.82 21.37 -7.95
N LYS A 23 2.63 21.97 -9.13
CA LYS A 23 3.56 22.08 -10.27
C LYS A 23 4.95 22.72 -10.01
N ASN A 24 5.42 22.92 -8.78
CA ASN A 24 6.75 23.51 -8.51
C ASN A 24 7.23 23.18 -7.08
N GLU A 25 7.63 21.94 -6.81
CA GLU A 25 8.55 21.68 -5.70
C GLU A 25 9.97 21.94 -6.19
N THR A 26 10.67 22.88 -5.55
CA THR A 26 12.13 22.95 -5.61
C THR A 26 12.68 21.67 -4.98
N GLU A 27 13.70 21.06 -5.58
CA GLU A 27 14.42 19.80 -5.23
C GLU A 27 14.73 19.58 -3.72
N LYS A 28 14.55 20.60 -2.88
CA LYS A 28 14.74 20.57 -1.42
C LYS A 28 13.50 20.14 -0.62
N ASP A 29 12.30 20.18 -1.20
CA ASP A 29 11.03 19.81 -0.53
C ASP A 29 10.54 18.38 -0.90
N THR A 30 11.20 17.71 -1.84
CA THR A 30 10.87 16.35 -2.25
C THR A 30 11.49 15.35 -1.26
N SER A 31 10.69 14.42 -0.72
CA SER A 31 11.20 13.32 0.11
C SER A 31 12.41 12.64 -0.57
N PRO A 32 13.54 12.43 0.12
CA PRO A 32 14.73 11.81 -0.48
C PRO A 32 14.43 10.43 -1.09
N LEU A 33 13.47 9.70 -0.52
CA LEU A 33 13.03 8.40 -1.03
C LEU A 33 12.43 8.47 -2.43
N ARG A 34 11.89 9.62 -2.87
CA ARG A 34 11.32 9.75 -4.23
C ARG A 34 12.33 9.43 -5.33
N SER A 35 13.62 9.64 -5.07
CA SER A 35 14.70 9.33 -6.02
C SER A 35 15.00 7.82 -6.15
N LEU A 36 14.54 7.03 -5.18
CA LEU A 36 14.72 5.58 -5.07
C LEU A 36 13.52 4.78 -5.56
N MET A 37 12.40 5.45 -5.85
CA MET A 37 11.14 4.83 -6.25
C MET A 37 11.04 4.70 -7.77
N LEU A 38 10.01 3.99 -8.22
CA LEU A 38 9.63 3.87 -9.61
C LEU A 38 9.41 5.25 -10.24
N THR A 39 9.52 5.28 -11.56
CA THR A 39 9.31 6.46 -12.36
C THR A 39 8.47 6.12 -13.57
N ARG A 40 7.94 7.14 -14.25
CA ARG A 40 7.22 6.95 -15.53
C ARG A 40 8.03 6.23 -16.61
N GLN A 41 9.36 6.20 -16.51
CA GLN A 41 10.19 5.51 -17.51
C GLN A 41 10.25 3.99 -17.27
N ASP A 42 9.92 3.56 -16.06
CA ASP A 42 9.98 2.15 -15.67
C ASP A 42 8.67 1.41 -16.01
N ILE A 43 7.59 2.15 -16.26
CA ILE A 43 6.24 1.62 -16.45
C ILE A 43 5.74 1.98 -17.84
N PRO A 44 5.40 0.98 -18.69
CA PRO A 44 4.82 1.22 -20.00
C PRO A 44 3.55 2.10 -19.91
N ASP A 45 3.40 3.01 -20.87
CA ASP A 45 2.25 3.91 -20.99
C ASP A 45 1.98 4.82 -19.77
N ALA A 46 2.97 4.99 -18.90
CA ALA A 46 2.86 5.86 -17.75
C ALA A 46 2.74 7.34 -18.14
N THR A 47 1.69 8.00 -17.66
CA THR A 47 1.32 9.36 -18.07
C THR A 47 1.62 10.40 -17.00
N ASP A 48 1.23 10.12 -15.75
CA ASP A 48 1.32 11.07 -14.64
C ASP A 48 1.79 10.39 -13.35
N ILE A 49 2.34 11.18 -12.42
CA ILE A 49 2.71 10.74 -11.06
C ILE A 49 2.02 11.64 -10.04
N THR A 50 1.30 11.04 -9.10
CA THR A 50 0.76 11.71 -7.91
C THR A 50 1.45 11.20 -6.66
N TRP A 51 1.93 12.13 -5.83
CA TRP A 51 2.56 11.83 -4.54
C TRP A 51 1.56 12.04 -3.40
N TYR A 52 1.58 11.11 -2.43
CA TYR A 52 0.75 11.18 -1.24
C TYR A 52 1.61 11.29 0.01
N ASP A 53 1.28 12.26 0.86
CA ASP A 53 1.93 12.47 2.16
C ASP A 53 1.35 11.54 3.25
N THR A 54 0.44 10.64 2.89
CA THR A 54 -0.28 9.79 3.83
C THR A 54 -0.23 8.33 3.43
N SER A 55 -0.19 7.47 4.44
CA SER A 55 -0.29 6.02 4.31
C SER A 55 -1.74 5.54 4.40
N GLY A 56 -2.69 6.32 3.85
CA GLY A 56 -4.12 5.97 3.89
C GLY A 56 -4.41 4.57 3.29
N SER A 57 -5.66 4.11 3.39
CA SER A 57 -6.12 2.75 3.03
C SER A 57 -5.73 2.31 1.61
N GLN A 58 -4.46 1.92 1.42
CA GLN A 58 -3.89 1.58 0.13
C GLN A 58 -4.27 0.16 -0.26
N SER A 59 -4.36 -0.72 0.73
CA SER A 59 -4.47 -2.16 0.50
C SER A 59 -5.86 -2.70 0.82
N ASN A 60 -6.80 -1.87 1.28
CA ASN A 60 -8.13 -2.28 1.78
C ASN A 60 -8.07 -3.38 2.86
N CYS A 61 -6.92 -3.51 3.50
CA CYS A 61 -6.67 -4.42 4.61
C CYS A 61 -6.28 -3.52 5.80
N PRO A 62 -7.27 -3.05 6.60
CA PRO A 62 -7.04 -1.97 7.56
C PRO A 62 -5.91 -2.25 8.55
N GLN A 63 -5.72 -3.51 8.93
CA GLN A 63 -4.64 -3.92 9.81
C GLN A 63 -3.27 -3.85 9.12
N ALA A 64 -3.16 -4.26 7.86
CA ALA A 64 -1.93 -4.11 7.08
C ALA A 64 -1.58 -2.63 6.86
N ASP A 65 -2.57 -1.82 6.45
CA ASP A 65 -2.40 -0.37 6.25
C ASP A 65 -1.96 0.33 7.55
N SER A 66 -2.56 -0.05 8.69
CA SER A 66 -2.16 0.42 10.02
C SER A 66 -0.73 0.02 10.37
N ILE A 67 -0.32 -1.22 10.04
CA ILE A 67 1.05 -1.68 10.29
C ILE A 67 2.05 -0.91 9.41
N VAL A 68 1.76 -0.69 8.13
CA VAL A 68 2.58 0.15 7.25
C VAL A 68 2.68 1.57 7.82
N HIS A 69 1.57 2.15 8.26
CA HIS A 69 1.57 3.47 8.88
C HIS A 69 2.48 3.54 10.13
N ILE A 70 2.40 2.57 11.05
CA ILE A 70 3.19 2.59 12.29
C ILE A 70 4.64 2.11 12.08
N THR A 71 4.96 1.45 10.95
CA THR A 71 6.35 1.12 10.55
C THR A 71 7.15 2.32 10.08
N THR A 72 6.45 3.39 9.74
CA THR A 72 7.01 4.64 9.27
C THR A 72 8.17 5.11 10.17
N SER A 73 9.28 5.47 9.53
CA SER A 73 10.50 5.93 10.22
C SER A 73 10.25 7.22 11.01
N TRP A 74 11.01 7.44 12.09
CA TRP A 74 11.04 8.76 12.74
C TRP A 74 11.97 9.75 12.04
N VAL A 75 12.78 9.26 11.09
CA VAL A 75 13.73 10.05 10.31
C VAL A 75 13.04 10.54 9.04
N PRO A 76 12.90 11.87 8.83
CA PRO A 76 12.20 12.43 7.67
C PRO A 76 12.71 11.91 6.32
N GLU A 77 14.02 11.68 6.20
CA GLU A 77 14.67 11.25 4.96
C GLU A 77 14.32 9.81 4.56
N THR A 78 13.89 8.99 5.53
CA THR A 78 13.49 7.60 5.33
C THR A 78 12.02 7.37 5.68
N HIS A 79 11.27 8.46 5.81
CA HIS A 79 9.85 8.45 6.12
C HIS A 79 9.07 7.84 4.96
N LEU A 80 7.98 7.14 5.29
CA LEU A 80 7.13 6.50 4.29
C LEU A 80 6.73 7.48 3.19
N THR A 81 7.03 7.11 1.96
CA THR A 81 6.70 7.88 0.76
C THR A 81 5.83 7.01 -0.13
N VAL A 82 4.69 7.56 -0.57
CA VAL A 82 3.72 6.86 -1.41
C VAL A 82 3.56 7.62 -2.72
N GLU A 83 3.63 6.90 -3.83
CA GLU A 83 3.32 7.43 -5.15
C GLU A 83 2.29 6.58 -5.87
N ARG A 84 1.65 7.20 -6.85
CA ARG A 84 0.78 6.56 -7.82
C ARG A 84 1.14 7.04 -9.21
N ILE A 85 1.31 6.09 -10.11
CA ILE A 85 1.62 6.30 -11.52
C ILE A 85 0.43 5.81 -12.35
N GLU A 86 -0.14 6.69 -13.17
CA GLU A 86 -1.26 6.35 -14.05
C GLU A 86 -0.75 5.76 -15.37
N THR A 87 -1.31 4.63 -15.79
CA THR A 87 -0.86 3.83 -16.95
C THR A 87 -2.06 3.55 -17.88
N GLY A 88 -2.40 4.51 -18.74
CA GLY A 88 -3.64 4.42 -19.52
C GLY A 88 -4.89 4.36 -18.63
N SER A 89 -5.56 3.20 -18.58
CA SER A 89 -6.72 2.91 -17.72
C SER A 89 -6.36 2.19 -16.42
N ALA A 90 -5.11 1.75 -16.27
CA ALA A 90 -4.60 1.10 -15.06
C ALA A 90 -3.74 2.06 -14.22
N SER A 91 -3.35 1.62 -13.02
CA SER A 91 -2.46 2.38 -12.16
C SER A 91 -1.51 1.49 -11.39
N VAL A 92 -0.33 2.03 -11.09
CA VAL A 92 0.66 1.44 -10.20
C VAL A 92 0.80 2.36 -8.99
N THR A 93 0.84 1.79 -7.80
CA THR A 93 1.14 2.50 -6.55
C THR A 93 2.36 1.85 -5.93
N GLU A 94 3.35 2.66 -5.55
CA GLU A 94 4.49 2.21 -4.77
C GLU A 94 4.49 2.94 -3.43
N ALA A 95 4.79 2.21 -2.36
CA ALA A 95 5.13 2.79 -1.09
C ALA A 95 6.50 2.28 -0.62
N LEU A 96 7.38 3.21 -0.25
CA LEU A 96 8.72 2.92 0.24
C LEU A 96 8.91 3.53 1.62
N VAL A 97 9.35 2.71 2.57
CA VAL A 97 9.86 3.14 3.87
C VAL A 97 11.19 2.44 4.14
N LEU A 98 12.17 3.21 4.56
CA LEU A 98 13.46 2.70 5.03
C LEU A 98 13.62 3.03 6.51
N ASN A 99 14.54 2.36 7.19
CA ASN A 99 14.81 2.56 8.61
C ASN A 99 13.52 2.46 9.47
N ILE A 100 12.82 1.32 9.32
CA ILE A 100 11.54 1.04 9.96
C ILE A 100 11.61 1.21 11.49
N ASN A 101 10.57 1.84 12.04
CA ASN A 101 10.37 1.93 13.48
C ASN A 101 9.74 0.65 14.04
N GLU A 102 10.56 -0.21 14.64
CA GLU A 102 10.12 -1.49 15.20
C GLU A 102 10.65 -1.77 16.61
N PRO A 103 9.87 -2.46 17.45
CA PRO A 103 10.28 -2.78 18.82
C PRO A 103 11.40 -3.83 18.87
N SER A 104 11.49 -4.68 17.84
CA SER A 104 12.59 -5.64 17.66
C SER A 104 12.75 -5.97 16.18
N PRO A 105 13.95 -6.40 15.73
CA PRO A 105 14.21 -6.72 14.33
C PRO A 105 13.17 -7.64 13.67
N GLY A 106 12.56 -7.15 12.59
CA GLY A 106 11.54 -7.82 11.79
C GLY A 106 10.18 -7.99 12.46
N ASP A 107 9.94 -7.44 13.65
CA ASP A 107 8.64 -7.58 14.34
C ASP A 107 7.50 -7.00 13.51
N ARG A 108 7.74 -5.85 12.89
CA ARG A 108 6.70 -5.19 12.11
C ARG A 108 6.39 -5.94 10.82
N VAL A 109 7.41 -6.42 10.11
CA VAL A 109 7.23 -7.21 8.89
C VAL A 109 6.48 -8.50 9.18
N ARG A 110 6.82 -9.22 10.26
CA ARG A 110 6.09 -10.44 10.63
C ARG A 110 4.62 -10.15 10.92
N ARG A 111 4.33 -9.10 11.70
CA ARG A 111 2.95 -8.66 11.95
C ARG A 111 2.23 -8.25 10.66
N LEU A 112 2.92 -7.58 9.73
CA LEU A 112 2.37 -7.18 8.44
C LEU A 112 1.97 -8.42 7.61
N ARG A 113 2.85 -9.41 7.53
CA ARG A 113 2.55 -10.69 6.87
C ARG A 113 1.35 -11.38 7.50
N ASP A 114 1.32 -11.45 8.83
CA ASP A 114 0.21 -12.10 9.55
C ASP A 114 -1.11 -11.34 9.31
N ALA A 115 -1.09 -10.01 9.29
CA ALA A 115 -2.26 -9.18 8.97
C ALA A 115 -2.73 -9.33 7.51
N VAL A 116 -1.80 -9.45 6.57
CA VAL A 116 -2.11 -9.74 5.15
C VAL A 116 -2.84 -11.07 5.02
N ALA A 117 -2.38 -12.11 5.74
CA ALA A 117 -3.03 -13.42 5.75
C ALA A 117 -4.42 -13.37 6.41
N GLU A 118 -4.59 -12.58 7.47
CA GLU A 118 -5.89 -12.39 8.15
C GLU A 118 -6.94 -11.70 7.27
N CYS A 119 -6.52 -10.95 6.24
CA CYS A 119 -7.42 -10.29 5.30
C CYS A 119 -8.00 -11.24 4.23
N GLU A 120 -7.47 -12.46 4.09
CA GLU A 120 -8.00 -13.46 3.14
C GLU A 120 -9.47 -13.79 3.40
N GLY A 121 -10.26 -13.86 2.33
CA GLY A 121 -11.68 -14.21 2.39
C GLY A 121 -12.58 -13.10 2.92
N THR A 122 -12.00 -11.94 3.26
CA THR A 122 -12.78 -10.76 3.65
C THR A 122 -13.54 -10.24 2.44
N THR A 123 -14.82 -9.94 2.65
CA THR A 123 -15.65 -9.19 1.71
C THR A 123 -16.27 -8.03 2.48
N ASP A 124 -15.92 -6.80 2.10
CA ASP A 124 -16.34 -5.60 2.84
C ASP A 124 -16.64 -4.42 1.91
N THR A 125 -17.34 -3.43 2.43
CA THR A 125 -17.45 -2.10 1.83
C THR A 125 -16.29 -1.25 2.31
N VAL A 126 -15.54 -0.70 1.37
CA VAL A 126 -14.24 -0.08 1.67
C VAL A 126 -14.24 1.41 1.43
N TYR A 127 -13.30 2.10 2.08
CA TYR A 127 -12.97 3.48 1.71
C TYR A 127 -12.37 3.50 0.31
N LEU A 128 -12.85 4.43 -0.52
CA LEU A 128 -12.40 4.56 -1.90
C LEU A 128 -10.93 5.00 -1.96
N TRP A 129 -10.08 4.10 -2.44
CA TRP A 129 -8.77 4.45 -3.00
C TRP A 129 -8.95 4.83 -4.48
N PRO A 130 -8.15 5.74 -5.07
CA PRO A 130 -8.43 6.32 -6.39
C PRO A 130 -8.48 5.34 -7.58
N ASP A 131 -8.01 4.11 -7.43
CA ASP A 131 -8.09 3.07 -8.44
C ASP A 131 -9.40 2.27 -8.47
N GLN A 132 -10.23 2.42 -7.45
CA GLN A 132 -11.46 1.66 -7.33
C GLN A 132 -12.55 2.28 -8.20
N PRO A 133 -13.47 1.46 -8.73
CA PRO A 133 -14.60 2.00 -9.46
C PRO A 133 -15.41 2.89 -8.52
N THR A 134 -15.69 4.13 -8.96
CA THR A 134 -16.47 5.09 -8.19
C THR A 134 -17.94 4.70 -8.26
N PRO A 135 -18.57 4.28 -7.15
CA PRO A 135 -19.95 3.81 -7.18
C PRO A 135 -20.91 4.95 -7.49
N ALA A 136 -22.04 4.61 -8.14
CA ALA A 136 -23.14 5.54 -8.32
C ALA A 136 -23.70 6.00 -6.96
N PRO A 137 -24.36 7.18 -6.88
CA PRO A 137 -24.88 7.69 -5.61
C PRO A 137 -25.79 6.68 -4.89
N GLY A 138 -25.43 6.35 -3.64
CA GLY A 138 -26.17 5.37 -2.83
C GLY A 138 -25.86 3.91 -3.14
N GLN A 139 -24.80 3.63 -3.88
CA GLN A 139 -24.21 2.30 -4.06
C GLN A 139 -22.86 2.23 -3.34
N ASP A 140 -22.44 1.01 -2.99
CA ASP A 140 -21.15 0.75 -2.36
C ASP A 140 -20.23 -0.02 -3.31
N THR A 141 -18.92 0.14 -3.12
CA THR A 141 -17.90 -0.73 -3.72
C THR A 141 -17.65 -1.90 -2.79
N ILE A 142 -17.79 -3.11 -3.31
CA ILE A 142 -17.53 -4.36 -2.59
C ILE A 142 -16.16 -4.87 -3.01
N VAL A 143 -15.30 -5.14 -2.03
CA VAL A 143 -13.98 -5.74 -2.27
C VAL A 143 -13.94 -7.14 -1.71
N THR A 144 -13.52 -8.10 -2.52
CA THR A 144 -13.17 -9.46 -2.08
C THR A 144 -11.67 -9.64 -2.15
N ILE A 145 -11.07 -10.23 -1.10
CA ILE A 145 -9.62 -10.42 -0.98
C ILE A 145 -9.26 -11.90 -1.00
N THR A 146 -8.25 -12.26 -1.77
CA THR A 146 -7.66 -13.61 -1.84
C THR A 146 -6.15 -13.52 -1.79
N SER A 147 -5.48 -14.40 -1.02
CA SER A 147 -4.02 -14.44 -0.96
C SER A 147 -3.39 -14.70 -2.33
N LEU A 148 -2.27 -14.05 -2.63
CA LEU A 148 -1.46 -14.38 -3.81
C LEU A 148 -0.73 -15.70 -3.58
N ASP A 149 -0.55 -16.48 -4.65
CA ASP A 149 0.25 -17.73 -4.58
C ASP A 149 1.71 -17.39 -4.25
N PRO A 150 2.25 -17.84 -3.11
CA PRO A 150 3.64 -17.59 -2.75
C PRO A 150 4.64 -18.10 -3.78
N ALA A 151 4.30 -19.16 -4.53
CA ALA A 151 5.19 -19.70 -5.56
C ALA A 151 5.34 -18.77 -6.79
N GLY A 152 4.41 -17.83 -6.96
CA GLY A 152 4.46 -16.80 -8.00
C GLY A 152 5.16 -15.52 -7.59
N LEU A 153 5.62 -15.40 -6.34
CA LEU A 153 6.28 -14.20 -5.81
C LEU A 153 7.77 -14.45 -5.54
N PRO A 154 8.61 -13.40 -5.57
CA PRO A 154 9.98 -13.49 -5.09
C PRO A 154 10.05 -13.99 -3.64
N ASP A 155 11.09 -14.76 -3.32
CA ASP A 155 11.27 -15.34 -1.98
C ASP A 155 11.19 -14.28 -0.87
N GLY A 156 10.26 -14.46 0.06
CA GLY A 156 10.04 -13.54 1.18
C GLY A 156 9.10 -12.37 0.89
N ALA A 157 8.67 -12.17 -0.35
CA ALA A 157 7.54 -11.31 -0.66
C ALA A 157 6.21 -12.02 -0.35
N PHE A 158 5.18 -11.23 -0.03
CA PHE A 158 3.85 -11.73 0.27
C PHE A 158 2.80 -10.68 -0.10
N GLY A 159 1.56 -11.09 -0.32
CA GLY A 159 0.54 -10.16 -0.79
C GLY A 159 -0.81 -10.80 -1.02
N PHE A 160 -1.72 -10.02 -1.58
CA PHE A 160 -3.06 -10.49 -1.94
C PHE A 160 -3.52 -9.89 -3.27
N HIS A 161 -4.43 -10.61 -3.88
CA HIS A 161 -5.28 -10.17 -4.96
C HIS A 161 -6.61 -9.68 -4.38
N GLN A 162 -7.16 -8.63 -4.97
CA GLN A 162 -8.48 -8.11 -4.65
C GLN A 162 -9.30 -7.91 -5.92
N THR A 163 -10.59 -8.13 -5.79
CA THR A 163 -11.57 -7.79 -6.82
C THR A 163 -12.51 -6.73 -6.25
N ALA A 164 -12.41 -5.50 -6.73
CA ALA A 164 -13.27 -4.39 -6.36
C ALA A 164 -14.41 -4.26 -7.37
N THR A 165 -15.66 -4.44 -6.94
CA THR A 165 -16.85 -4.38 -7.80
C THR A 165 -17.79 -3.27 -7.34
N ALA A 166 -18.26 -2.44 -8.26
CA ALA A 166 -19.26 -1.41 -7.98
C ALA A 166 -20.30 -1.31 -9.10
N GLN A 167 -21.50 -0.84 -8.75
CA GLN A 167 -22.44 -0.33 -9.74
C GLN A 167 -22.09 1.13 -10.03
N VAL A 168 -21.65 1.40 -11.26
CA VAL A 168 -21.37 2.76 -11.75
C VAL A 168 -22.49 3.23 -12.68
N GLU A 169 -22.49 4.50 -13.09
CA GLU A 169 -23.58 5.07 -13.90
C GLU A 169 -23.83 4.29 -15.22
N THR A 170 -22.78 3.70 -15.78
CA THR A 170 -22.81 2.97 -17.06
C THR A 170 -23.05 1.47 -16.91
N GLY A 171 -23.16 0.93 -15.69
CA GLY A 171 -23.32 -0.50 -15.41
C GLY A 171 -22.37 -1.02 -14.33
N PRO A 172 -22.24 -2.34 -14.15
CA PRO A 172 -21.23 -2.92 -13.26
C PRO A 172 -19.82 -2.61 -13.78
N ALA A 173 -18.92 -2.24 -12.86
CA ALA A 173 -17.50 -2.12 -13.12
C ALA A 173 -16.72 -2.93 -12.09
N THR A 174 -15.64 -3.55 -12.55
CA THR A 174 -14.75 -4.37 -11.74
C THR A 174 -13.31 -3.91 -11.96
N THR A 175 -12.53 -3.84 -10.89
CA THR A 175 -11.09 -3.60 -10.91
C THR A 175 -10.38 -4.73 -10.19
N ALA A 176 -9.42 -5.36 -10.87
CA ALA A 176 -8.47 -6.30 -10.27
C ALA A 176 -7.32 -5.51 -9.63
N ILE A 177 -6.99 -5.83 -8.39
CA ILE A 177 -5.96 -5.13 -7.61
C ILE A 177 -5.01 -6.16 -7.02
N ASP A 178 -3.74 -6.13 -7.39
CA ASP A 178 -2.71 -6.91 -6.71
C ASP A 178 -1.91 -5.99 -5.80
N THR A 179 -1.59 -6.44 -4.59
CA THR A 179 -0.70 -5.74 -3.67
C THR A 179 0.34 -6.72 -3.15
N VAL A 180 1.62 -6.38 -3.31
CA VAL A 180 2.77 -7.16 -2.86
C VAL A 180 3.61 -6.32 -1.91
N TYR A 181 3.97 -6.91 -0.78
CA TYR A 181 4.89 -6.38 0.20
C TYR A 181 6.20 -7.16 0.15
N ALA A 182 7.30 -6.44 0.13
CA ALA A 182 8.65 -6.97 0.11
C ALA A 182 9.42 -6.38 1.30
N PRO A 183 9.86 -7.22 2.27
CA PRO A 183 10.83 -6.78 3.26
C PRO A 183 12.19 -6.62 2.59
N VAL A 184 12.80 -5.45 2.77
CA VAL A 184 14.04 -5.10 2.09
C VAL A 184 15.14 -4.65 3.03
N MET A 185 16.38 -4.76 2.57
CA MET A 185 17.55 -4.09 3.12
C MET A 185 18.13 -3.18 2.04
N HIS A 186 18.27 -1.91 2.39
CA HIS A 186 19.02 -0.91 1.64
C HIS A 186 20.17 -0.46 2.53
N ASP A 187 21.41 -0.66 2.08
CA ASP A 187 22.60 -0.58 2.94
C ASP A 187 22.41 -1.41 4.24
N ASP A 188 22.42 -0.73 5.39
CA ASP A 188 22.19 -1.31 6.72
C ASP A 188 20.78 -1.02 7.28
N GLN A 189 19.87 -0.51 6.45
CA GLN A 189 18.53 -0.09 6.85
C GLN A 189 17.47 -1.11 6.42
N ARG A 190 16.70 -1.61 7.39
CA ARG A 190 15.49 -2.41 7.11
C ARG A 190 14.39 -1.52 6.57
N GLY A 191 13.73 -1.97 5.52
CA GLY A 191 12.62 -1.30 4.88
C GLY A 191 11.53 -2.25 4.44
N ILE A 192 10.46 -1.66 3.91
CA ILE A 192 9.39 -2.33 3.21
C ILE A 192 9.19 -1.57 1.90
N ILE A 193 9.17 -2.31 0.80
CA ILE A 193 8.60 -1.87 -0.47
C ILE A 193 7.22 -2.50 -0.58
N MET A 194 6.20 -1.69 -0.85
CA MET A 194 4.89 -2.16 -1.27
C MET A 194 4.69 -1.72 -2.72
N VAL A 195 4.35 -2.68 -3.58
CA VAL A 195 3.93 -2.41 -4.95
C VAL A 195 2.50 -2.87 -5.10
N ARG A 196 1.70 -2.07 -5.80
CA ARG A 196 0.30 -2.34 -6.04
C ARG A 196 -0.07 -2.00 -7.46
N THR A 197 -0.78 -2.89 -8.13
CA THR A 197 -1.35 -2.67 -9.45
C THR A 197 -2.86 -2.64 -9.34
N ALA A 198 -3.51 -1.82 -10.15
CA ALA A 198 -4.96 -1.82 -10.24
C ALA A 198 -5.39 -1.62 -11.68
N VAL A 199 -6.18 -2.57 -12.17
CA VAL A 199 -6.48 -2.75 -13.58
C VAL A 199 -7.98 -3.00 -13.75
N PRO A 200 -8.69 -2.15 -14.50
CA PRO A 200 -10.09 -2.41 -14.84
C PRO A 200 -10.25 -3.73 -15.60
N ASP A 201 -11.36 -4.42 -15.35
CA ASP A 201 -11.74 -5.64 -16.09
C ASP A 201 -12.36 -5.29 -17.47
N ASP A 202 -11.59 -4.60 -18.30
CA ASP A 202 -11.98 -4.15 -19.64
C ASP A 202 -11.06 -4.68 -20.76
N GLY A 203 -10.15 -5.60 -20.40
CA GLY A 203 -9.15 -6.17 -21.30
C GLY A 203 -7.85 -5.36 -21.39
N THR A 204 -7.69 -4.31 -20.58
CA THR A 204 -6.42 -3.58 -20.44
C THR A 204 -5.32 -4.52 -19.93
N PRO A 205 -4.14 -4.59 -20.58
CA PRO A 205 -2.99 -5.33 -20.05
C PRO A 205 -2.56 -4.80 -18.69
N ALA A 206 -2.42 -5.70 -17.72
CA ALA A 206 -1.88 -5.37 -16.41
C ALA A 206 -0.35 -5.26 -16.46
N PRO A 207 0.25 -4.22 -15.84
CA PRO A 207 1.65 -4.27 -15.47
C PRO A 207 1.91 -5.51 -14.59
N ASP A 208 2.96 -6.27 -14.89
CA ASP A 208 3.32 -7.43 -14.09
C ASP A 208 3.89 -6.97 -12.74
N ILE A 209 3.24 -7.37 -11.65
CA ILE A 209 3.60 -6.91 -10.30
C ILE A 209 4.97 -7.42 -9.84
N THR A 210 5.43 -8.55 -10.36
CA THR A 210 6.75 -9.12 -10.03
C THR A 210 7.87 -8.41 -10.77
N ASP A 211 7.64 -8.04 -12.04
CA ASP A 211 8.56 -7.19 -12.81
C ASP A 211 8.65 -5.78 -12.19
N LEU A 212 7.52 -5.21 -11.76
CA LEU A 212 7.49 -3.93 -11.05
C LEU A 212 8.25 -4.01 -9.73
N LEU A 213 8.04 -5.05 -8.93
CA LEU A 213 8.79 -5.24 -7.68
C LEU A 213 10.29 -5.38 -7.95
N THR A 214 10.67 -6.15 -8.98
CA THR A 214 12.08 -6.29 -9.39
C THR A 214 12.70 -4.94 -9.77
N THR A 215 11.93 -4.12 -10.49
CA THR A 215 12.36 -2.78 -10.89
C THR A 215 12.46 -1.85 -9.67
N ALA A 216 11.49 -1.88 -8.76
CA ALA A 216 11.51 -1.10 -7.52
C ALA A 216 12.72 -1.46 -6.65
N LEU A 217 13.03 -2.75 -6.49
CA LEU A 217 14.22 -3.22 -5.79
C LEU A 217 15.51 -2.67 -6.43
N HIS A 218 15.58 -2.69 -7.76
CA HIS A 218 16.74 -2.16 -8.49
C HIS A 218 16.89 -0.64 -8.32
N ARG A 219 15.78 0.11 -8.41
CA ARG A 219 15.75 1.58 -8.22
C ARG A 219 16.17 1.98 -6.81
N ALA A 220 15.73 1.22 -5.82
CA ALA A 220 16.05 1.47 -4.42
C ALA A 220 17.44 0.95 -4.01
N ASP A 221 18.20 0.32 -4.92
CA ASP A 221 19.43 -0.43 -4.57
C ASP A 221 19.23 -1.31 -3.33
N ALA A 222 18.14 -2.07 -3.35
CA ALA A 222 17.65 -2.82 -2.21
C ALA A 222 17.59 -4.32 -2.52
N THR A 223 17.76 -5.13 -1.48
CA THR A 223 17.67 -6.61 -1.58
C THR A 223 16.58 -7.13 -0.66
N LEU A 224 15.95 -8.24 -1.03
CA LEU A 224 14.97 -8.91 -0.16
C LEU A 224 15.66 -9.42 1.11
N ASP A 225 15.10 -9.09 2.28
CA ASP A 225 15.63 -9.50 3.57
C ASP A 225 14.68 -10.48 4.27
N LEU A 226 14.88 -11.76 3.96
CA LEU A 226 14.15 -12.87 4.57
C LEU A 226 14.41 -12.99 6.08
N THR A 227 15.49 -12.39 6.61
CA THR A 227 15.76 -12.46 8.04
C THR A 227 14.71 -11.70 8.85
N GLN A 228 14.02 -10.73 8.25
CA GLN A 228 12.91 -10.02 8.91
C GLN A 228 11.74 -10.95 9.20
N LEU A 229 11.53 -11.97 8.35
CA LEU A 229 10.45 -12.94 8.50
C LEU A 229 10.77 -14.07 9.48
N THR A 230 12.04 -14.21 9.87
CA THR A 230 12.48 -15.25 10.79
C THR A 230 12.47 -14.72 12.22
N PRO A 231 11.76 -15.35 13.17
CA PRO A 231 11.85 -14.99 14.58
C PRO A 231 13.29 -15.12 15.06
N ARG A 232 13.85 -14.09 15.68
CA ARG A 232 15.14 -14.22 16.35
C ARG A 232 14.95 -15.12 17.57
N PRO A 233 15.83 -16.10 17.83
CA PRO A 233 15.74 -16.91 19.04
C PRO A 233 15.73 -15.99 20.27
N SER A 234 14.73 -16.16 21.14
CA SER A 234 14.70 -15.46 22.42
C SER A 234 16.01 -15.76 23.15
N ALA A 235 16.73 -14.71 23.58
CA ALA A 235 17.85 -14.88 24.48
C ALA A 235 17.32 -15.59 25.74
N SER A 236 17.66 -16.86 25.91
CA SER A 236 17.29 -17.61 27.09
C SER A 236 17.97 -16.94 28.27
N THR A 237 17.19 -16.35 29.18
CA THR A 237 17.69 -15.91 30.49
C THR A 237 18.12 -17.16 31.26
N THR A 238 19.38 -17.55 31.11
CA THR A 238 20.01 -18.49 32.02
C THR A 238 20.25 -17.74 33.32
N SER A 239 19.31 -17.87 34.27
CA SER A 239 19.57 -17.46 35.64
C SER A 239 20.80 -18.22 36.14
N PRO A 240 21.83 -17.56 36.70
CA PRO A 240 22.90 -18.26 37.37
C PRO A 240 22.29 -19.00 38.56
N THR A 241 22.52 -20.31 38.62
CA THR A 241 22.12 -21.12 39.79
C THR A 241 23.02 -20.75 40.96
N PRO A 242 22.48 -20.47 42.16
CA PRO A 242 23.24 -20.09 43.35
C PRO A 242 24.14 -21.21 43.88
#